data_AF-A0A2U3YXF8-F1
#
_entry.id   AF-A0A2U3YXF8-F1
#
_cell.length_a   1.000
_cell.length_b   1.000
_cell.length_c   1.000
_cell.angle_alpha   90.00
_cell.angle_beta   90.00
_cell.angle_gamma   90.00
#
_symmetry.space_group_name_H-M   'P 1'
#
loop_
_entity.id
_entity.type
_entity.pdbx_description
1 polymer ?
#
loop_
_entity_poly.entity_id
_entity_poly.type
_entity_poly.pdbx_seq_one_letter_code
_entity_poly.pdbx_strand_id
1 'polypeptide(L)'
;MAAPRPPPARLSGVMVPAPIQDLEALRALTALFKEQRNRETAPRTIFQRVLDILKKSSHAVELACRDPSQVEHLASSLQLITECFRCLRNACIECSVNQNSIR
;
A
#
# COMPACT_ATOMS: atom_id res chain seq x y z
N MET A 1 -43.81 -15.73 -2.62
CA MET A 1 -42.63 -16.02 -3.46
C MET A 1 -41.77 -14.76 -3.50
N ALA A 2 -40.53 -14.80 -2.99
CA ALA A 2 -39.65 -13.63 -2.93
C ALA A 2 -38.84 -13.52 -4.24
N ALA A 3 -38.81 -12.33 -4.84
CA ALA A 3 -38.03 -12.06 -6.05
C ALA A 3 -36.51 -12.15 -5.76
N PRO A 4 -35.69 -12.61 -6.72
CA PRO A 4 -34.26 -12.70 -6.54
C PRO A 4 -33.62 -11.30 -6.52
N ARG A 5 -32.70 -11.07 -5.59
CA ARG A 5 -31.94 -9.82 -5.46
C ARG A 5 -31.09 -9.59 -6.72
N PRO A 6 -31.04 -8.36 -7.27
CA PRO A 6 -30.17 -8.07 -8.40
C PRO A 6 -28.69 -8.13 -7.99
N PRO A 7 -27.79 -8.61 -8.86
CA PRO A 7 -26.36 -8.63 -8.58
C PRO A 7 -25.80 -7.20 -8.51
N PRO A 8 -24.70 -6.99 -7.77
CA PRO A 8 -24.05 -5.68 -7.70
C PRO A 8 -23.58 -5.25 -9.09
N ALA A 9 -23.93 -4.02 -9.46
CA ALA A 9 -23.54 -3.39 -10.72
C ALA A 9 -22.01 -3.39 -10.85
N ARG A 10 -21.48 -4.16 -11.81
CA ARG A 10 -20.09 -4.05 -12.25
C ARG A 10 -20.01 -2.92 -13.27
N LEU A 11 -19.60 -1.74 -12.82
CA LEU A 11 -19.15 -0.68 -13.73
C LEU A 11 -17.69 -0.96 -14.09
N SER A 12 -17.45 -1.27 -15.37
CA SER A 12 -16.16 -1.56 -16.04
C SER A 12 -15.37 -2.76 -15.53
N GLY A 13 -15.44 -3.86 -16.29
CA GLY A 13 -14.70 -5.11 -16.08
C GLY A 13 -13.20 -5.05 -16.41
N VAL A 14 -12.48 -4.05 -15.90
CA VAL A 14 -11.01 -4.09 -15.86
C VAL A 14 -10.61 -4.55 -14.47
N MET A 15 -10.12 -5.79 -14.34
CA MET A 15 -9.43 -6.21 -13.12
C MET A 15 -8.14 -5.40 -13.03
N VAL A 16 -8.17 -4.31 -12.26
CA VAL A 16 -6.96 -3.56 -11.93
C VAL A 16 -6.08 -4.49 -11.09
N PRO A 17 -4.83 -4.77 -11.50
CA PRO A 17 -3.92 -5.58 -10.70
C PRO A 17 -3.83 -5.04 -9.27
N ALA A 18 -3.88 -5.92 -8.28
CA ALA A 18 -3.72 -5.55 -6.87
C ALA A 18 -2.49 -4.63 -6.60
N PRO A 19 -1.33 -4.81 -7.28
CA PRO A 19 -0.20 -3.88 -7.15
C PRO A 19 -0.50 -2.42 -7.52
N ILE A 20 -1.40 -2.18 -8.48
CA ILE A 20 -1.79 -0.82 -8.89
C ILE A 20 -2.69 -0.19 -7.82
N GLN A 21 -3.61 -0.95 -7.25
CA GLN A 21 -4.50 -0.47 -6.17
C GLN A 21 -3.73 -0.14 -4.90
N ASP A 22 -2.78 -0.99 -4.50
CA ASP A 22 -1.94 -0.73 -3.34
C ASP A 22 -1.03 0.49 -3.57
N LEU A 23 -0.52 0.69 -4.80
CA LEU A 23 0.30 1.86 -5.14
C LEU A 23 -0.49 3.17 -5.05
N GLU A 24 -1.70 3.21 -5.59
CA GLU A 24 -2.58 4.38 -5.51
C GLU A 24 -2.99 4.68 -4.06
N ALA A 25 -3.33 3.64 -3.29
CA ALA A 25 -3.64 3.78 -1.88
C ALA A 25 -2.44 4.34 -1.08
N LEU A 26 -1.22 3.84 -1.33
CA LEU A 26 0.00 4.36 -0.71
C LEU A 26 0.26 5.82 -1.06
N ARG A 27 0.03 6.22 -2.31
CA ARG A 27 0.17 7.62 -2.75
C ARG A 27 -0.86 8.54 -2.06
N ALA A 28 -2.10 8.08 -1.93
CA ALA A 28 -3.14 8.81 -1.22
C ALA A 28 -2.79 8.97 0.27
N LEU A 29 -2.35 7.89 0.94
CA LEU A 29 -1.88 7.95 2.32
C LEU A 29 -0.68 8.89 2.49
N THR A 30 0.29 8.82 1.58
CA THR A 30 1.47 9.70 1.57
C THR A 30 1.08 11.17 1.49
N ALA A 31 0.05 11.50 0.70
CA ALA A 31 -0.48 12.86 0.61
C ALA A 31 -1.21 13.27 1.90
N LEU A 32 -2.03 12.39 2.49
CA LEU A 32 -2.74 12.66 3.74
C LEU A 32 -1.77 12.94 4.89
N PHE A 33 -0.67 12.20 4.99
CA PHE A 33 0.32 12.38 6.07
C PHE A 33 1.18 13.64 5.95
N LYS A 34 0.95 14.49 4.94
CA LYS A 34 1.51 15.86 4.95
C LYS A 34 0.90 16.72 6.06
N GLU A 35 -0.34 16.43 6.45
CA GLU A 35 -1.08 17.13 7.52
C GLU A 35 -0.78 16.52 8.89
N GLN A 36 -0.40 17.34 9.88
CA GLN A 36 -0.08 16.88 11.24
C GLN A 36 -1.24 16.12 11.90
N ARG A 37 -2.47 16.64 11.76
CA ARG A 37 -3.67 16.00 12.32
C ARG A 37 -3.86 14.57 11.81
N ASN A 38 -3.58 14.33 10.54
CA ASN A 38 -3.70 12.99 9.94
C ASN A 38 -2.61 12.05 10.45
N ARG A 39 -1.41 12.57 10.76
CA ARG A 39 -0.35 11.78 11.41
C ARG A 39 -0.78 11.34 12.80
N GLU A 40 -1.27 12.26 13.62
CA GLU A 40 -1.62 12.01 15.02
C GLU A 40 -2.84 11.09 15.20
N THR A 41 -3.75 11.06 14.23
CA THR A 41 -5.00 10.28 14.29
C THR A 41 -4.97 9.01 13.44
N ALA A 42 -3.83 8.71 12.79
CA ALA A 42 -3.68 7.56 11.92
C ALA A 42 -3.91 6.25 12.69
N PRO A 43 -4.84 5.38 12.24
CA PRO A 43 -5.00 4.06 12.82
C PRO A 43 -3.74 3.20 12.62
N ARG A 44 -3.27 2.52 13.68
CA ARG A 44 -2.09 1.63 13.62
C ARG A 44 -2.20 0.54 12.55
N THR A 45 -3.41 0.11 12.24
CA THR A 45 -3.69 -0.88 11.18
C THR A 45 -3.24 -0.41 9.79
N ILE A 46 -3.19 0.90 9.54
CA ILE A 46 -2.65 1.46 8.30
C ILE A 46 -1.16 1.13 8.20
N PHE A 47 -0.39 1.36 9.26
CA PHE A 47 1.04 1.05 9.27
C PHE A 47 1.30 -0.44 9.12
N GLN A 48 0.49 -1.28 9.75
CA GLN A 48 0.59 -2.73 9.58
C GLN A 48 0.41 -3.16 8.11
N ARG A 49 -0.53 -2.53 7.40
CA ARG A 49 -0.77 -2.78 5.98
C ARG A 49 0.39 -2.28 5.11
N VAL A 50 0.92 -1.09 5.37
CA VAL A 50 2.10 -0.54 4.67
C VAL A 50 3.31 -1.45 4.84
N LEU A 51 3.55 -1.95 6.06
CA LEU A 51 4.64 -2.87 6.35
C LEU A 51 4.45 -4.25 5.68
N ASP A 52 3.22 -4.76 5.59
CA ASP A 52 2.92 -6.00 4.87
C ASP A 52 3.19 -5.87 3.36
N ILE A 53 2.76 -4.76 2.74
CA ILE A 53 3.07 -4.46 1.34
C ILE A 53 4.58 -4.36 1.12
N LEU A 54 5.29 -3.65 2.01
CA LEU A 54 6.75 -3.54 1.96
C LEU A 54 7.42 -4.91 2.03
N LYS A 55 7.03 -5.76 2.99
CA LYS A 55 7.59 -7.11 3.15
C LYS A 55 7.37 -7.98 1.91
N LYS A 56 6.15 -7.99 1.36
CA LYS A 56 5.81 -8.76 0.15
C LYS A 56 6.58 -8.26 -1.07
N SER A 57 6.66 -6.94 -1.24
CA SER A 57 7.36 -6.32 -2.37
C SER A 57 8.87 -6.57 -2.29
N SER A 58 9.47 -6.45 -1.10
CA SER A 58 10.88 -6.78 -0.89
C SER A 58 11.17 -8.24 -1.20
N HIS A 59 10.30 -9.16 -0.78
CA HIS A 59 10.44 -10.57 -1.11
C HIS A 59 10.35 -10.84 -2.62
N ALA A 60 9.45 -10.15 -3.33
CA ALA A 60 9.36 -10.25 -4.79
C ALA A 60 10.64 -9.75 -5.49
N VAL A 61 11.25 -8.66 -4.98
CA VAL A 61 12.56 -8.19 -5.48
C VAL A 61 13.65 -9.23 -5.24
N GLU A 62 13.72 -9.83 -4.03
CA GLU A 62 14.69 -10.89 -3.72
C GLU A 62 14.57 -12.09 -4.67
N LEU A 63 13.34 -12.50 -5.00
CA LEU A 63 13.08 -13.58 -5.95
C LEU A 63 13.51 -13.20 -7.37
N ALA A 64 13.19 -11.99 -7.83
CA ALA A 64 13.60 -11.49 -9.15
C ALA A 64 15.12 -11.35 -9.31
N CYS A 65 15.86 -11.12 -8.21
CA CYS A 65 17.32 -11.14 -8.23
C CYS A 65 17.91 -12.55 -8.40
N ARG A 66 17.16 -13.60 -8.05
CA ARG A 66 17.61 -15.01 -8.12
C ARG A 66 17.11 -15.71 -9.39
N ASP A 67 15.95 -15.31 -9.89
CA ASP A 67 15.30 -15.90 -11.06
C ASP A 67 14.91 -14.78 -12.06
N PRO A 68 15.65 -14.66 -13.18
CA PRO A 68 15.36 -13.68 -14.23
C PRO A 68 13.96 -13.79 -14.84
N SER A 69 13.29 -14.94 -14.72
CA SER A 69 11.91 -15.10 -15.21
C SER A 69 10.88 -14.32 -14.37
N GLN A 70 11.24 -13.91 -13.16
CA GLN A 70 10.38 -13.14 -12.25
C GLN A 70 10.52 -11.61 -12.40
N VAL A 71 11.32 -11.15 -13.38
CA VAL A 71 11.64 -9.72 -13.59
C VAL A 71 10.41 -8.89 -14.00
N GLU A 72 9.37 -9.50 -14.58
CA GLU A 72 8.16 -8.81 -15.03
C GLU A 72 7.49 -8.00 -13.89
N HIS A 73 7.57 -8.47 -12.65
CA HIS A 73 6.96 -7.81 -11.49
C HIS A 73 7.92 -6.91 -10.69
N LEU A 74 9.19 -6.83 -11.11
CA LEU A 74 10.23 -6.10 -10.39
C LEU A 74 9.95 -4.59 -10.34
N ALA A 75 9.57 -4.00 -11.47
CA ALA A 75 9.30 -2.56 -11.57
C ALA A 75 8.16 -2.13 -10.61
N SER A 76 7.05 -2.86 -10.60
CA SER A 76 5.92 -2.60 -9.69
C SER A 76 6.32 -2.78 -8.23
N SER A 77 7.11 -3.80 -7.90
CA SER A 77 7.59 -4.03 -6.54
C SER A 77 8.48 -2.90 -6.04
N LEU A 78 9.39 -2.40 -6.89
CA LEU A 78 10.25 -1.25 -6.56
C LEU A 78 9.45 0.05 -6.36
N GLN A 79 8.39 0.25 -7.15
CA GLN A 79 7.48 1.39 -6.97
C GLN A 79 6.73 1.31 -5.63
N LEU A 80 6.20 0.14 -5.27
CA LEU A 80 5.54 -0.09 -4.00
C LEU A 80 6.49 0.14 -2.82
N ILE A 81 7.71 -0.39 -2.88
CA ILE A 81 8.75 -0.16 -1.86
C ILE A 81 9.03 1.33 -1.69
N THR A 82 9.22 2.04 -2.81
CA THR A 82 9.48 3.49 -2.81
C THR A 82 8.34 4.26 -2.14
N GLU A 83 7.09 3.99 -2.52
CA GLU A 83 5.94 4.68 -1.92
C GLU A 83 5.68 4.27 -0.47
N CYS A 84 5.96 3.02 -0.08
CA CYS A 84 5.94 2.61 1.34
C CYS A 84 6.88 3.47 2.17
N PHE A 85 8.13 3.66 1.74
CA PHE A 85 9.09 4.50 2.46
C PHE A 85 8.69 5.98 2.50
N ARG A 86 8.16 6.53 1.39
CA ARG A 86 7.63 7.91 1.37
C ARG A 86 6.46 8.07 2.34
N CYS A 87 5.54 7.11 2.34
CA CYS A 87 4.38 7.07 3.22
C CYS A 87 4.81 7.05 4.69
N LEU A 88 5.70 6.12 5.07
CA LEU A 88 6.20 5.99 6.44
C LEU A 88 7.00 7.22 6.90
N ARG A 89 7.85 7.78 6.03
CA ARG A 89 8.58 9.02 6.34
C ARG A 89 7.60 10.15 6.68
N ASN A 90 6.58 10.35 5.83
CA ASN A 90 5.59 11.38 6.07
C ASN A 90 4.78 11.07 7.33
N ALA A 91 4.42 9.83 7.61
CA ALA A 91 3.71 9.47 8.84
C ALA A 91 4.53 9.79 10.11
N CYS A 92 5.85 9.67 10.04
CA CYS A 92 6.75 9.84 11.19
C CYS A 92 7.29 11.26 11.40
N ILE A 93 7.20 12.15 10.40
CA ILE A 93 7.76 13.51 10.54
C ILE A 93 7.06 14.24 11.70
N GLU A 94 7.84 14.67 12.69
CA GLU A 94 7.35 15.39 13.87
C GLU A 94 6.18 14.68 14.61
N CYS A 95 6.11 13.35 14.54
CA CYS A 95 5.05 12.56 15.17
C CYS A 95 5.65 11.40 16.00
N SER A 96 5.96 11.66 17.27
CA SER A 96 6.56 10.67 18.18
C SER A 96 5.67 9.44 18.39
N VAL A 97 4.34 9.62 18.39
CA VAL A 97 3.36 8.53 18.49
C VAL A 97 3.54 7.53 17.35
N ASN A 98 3.66 8.02 16.11
CA ASN A 98 3.87 7.17 14.95
C ASN A 98 5.27 6.56 14.93
N GLN A 99 6.30 7.34 15.30
CA GLN A 99 7.67 6.85 15.43
C GLN A 99 7.75 5.66 16.40
N ASN A 100 7.07 5.74 17.54
CA ASN A 100 7.02 4.66 18.53
C ASN A 100 6.17 3.47 18.07
N SER A 101 5.17 3.69 17.23
CA SER A 101 4.25 2.63 16.76
C SER A 101 4.81 1.81 15.60
N ILE A 102 5.72 2.38 14.81
CA ILE A 102 6.29 1.82 13.58
C ILE A 102 7.65 1.13 13.82
N ARG A 103 8.38 1.54 14.86
CA ARG A 103 9.67 0.96 15.24
C ARG A 103 9.55 -0.51 15.63
#